data_AF-A0A1Y1VJE5-F1
#
_entry.id   AF-A0A1Y1VJE5-F1
#
_cell.length_a   1.000
_cell.length_b   1.000
_cell.length_c   1.000
_cell.angle_alpha   90.00
_cell.angle_beta   90.00
_cell.angle_gamma   90.00
#
_symmetry.space_group_name_H-M   'P 1'
#
loop_
_entity.id
_entity.type
_entity.pdbx_description
1 polymer ?
#
loop_
_entity_poly.entity_id
_entity_poly.type
_entity_poly.pdbx_seq_one_letter_code
_entity_poly.pdbx_strand_id
1 'polypeptide(L)'
;MKFSFSSALITLSLVFSGIDAKTVWKPKQGDSWNYVLESNSFNLSKEKANVLDMDFNIKQSLINNIHKANKKVICYFSGGTIEDHRDDKKKFYNVKGLVGSVYDGWESERWLDIRKKELKPLIQNRMQIAANKGCDAIEVDNLDGYSQPENKKLKLTKQDEINYAIWLANTAHSLGLSIGLKNSLFMINEVGKYFDFAINESCVNYNECKNYKNFLNQGKAVFGITYGNVNKLKSKICQNTSGLNISMIVKVSQSLVQEGTTFNISSQCKSNVKTTTTKKTTKKTTTTKKPVTTKKTTTTKKPVTTKKITTTKKPITTKKITTTKKPVTTKKITTTKKPITTKKTTKKTTTTKKTTKKTTKKITTTKKTTKKTTKKTVKVVKVAKKN
;
A
#
# COMPACT_ATOMS: atom_id res chain seq x y z
N MET A 1 -62.63 -3.74 -53.38
CA MET A 1 -61.75 -4.41 -52.39
C MET A 1 -61.24 -3.37 -51.39
N LYS A 2 -61.35 -3.60 -50.08
CA LYS A 2 -60.73 -2.76 -49.04
C LYS A 2 -59.69 -3.60 -48.31
N PHE A 3 -58.41 -3.32 -48.49
CA PHE A 3 -57.33 -3.95 -47.71
C PHE A 3 -57.13 -3.18 -46.41
N SER A 4 -57.29 -3.86 -45.28
CA SER A 4 -56.94 -3.33 -43.96
C SER A 4 -55.47 -3.62 -43.68
N PHE A 5 -54.63 -2.58 -43.57
CA PHE A 5 -53.26 -2.71 -43.10
C PHE A 5 -53.24 -2.59 -41.58
N SER A 6 -53.04 -3.72 -40.90
CA SER A 6 -52.89 -3.77 -39.45
C SER A 6 -51.44 -3.41 -39.07
N SER A 7 -51.23 -2.17 -38.62
CA SER A 7 -49.92 -1.67 -38.19
C SER A 7 -49.49 -2.31 -36.86
N ALA A 8 -48.69 -3.37 -36.93
CA ALA A 8 -48.07 -3.96 -35.76
C ALA A 8 -46.96 -3.05 -35.19
N LEU A 9 -47.22 -2.42 -34.03
CA LEU A 9 -46.16 -1.74 -33.27
C LEU A 9 -45.19 -2.76 -32.68
N ILE A 10 -43.99 -2.85 -33.25
CA ILE A 10 -42.88 -3.58 -32.65
C ILE A 10 -42.22 -2.67 -31.60
N THR A 11 -42.62 -2.81 -30.34
CA THR A 11 -41.93 -2.16 -29.22
C THR A 11 -40.56 -2.81 -28.99
N LEU A 12 -39.50 -2.17 -29.48
CA LEU A 12 -38.12 -2.62 -29.31
C LEU A 12 -37.65 -2.34 -27.87
N SER A 13 -37.91 -3.28 -26.96
CA SER A 13 -37.41 -3.23 -25.58
C SER A 13 -35.88 -3.35 -25.55
N LEU A 14 -35.19 -2.21 -25.48
CA LEU A 14 -33.76 -2.14 -25.23
C LEU A 14 -33.44 -2.65 -23.82
N VAL A 15 -33.13 -3.93 -23.71
CA VAL A 15 -32.55 -4.51 -22.49
C VAL A 15 -31.11 -3.98 -22.36
N PHE A 16 -30.97 -2.82 -21.73
CA PHE A 16 -29.68 -2.38 -21.21
C PHE A 16 -29.27 -3.34 -20.11
N SER A 17 -28.48 -4.35 -20.48
CA SER A 17 -27.65 -5.10 -19.54
C SER A 17 -26.68 -4.14 -18.89
N GLY A 18 -27.10 -3.55 -17.78
CA GLY A 18 -26.27 -2.71 -16.94
C GLY A 18 -25.07 -3.51 -16.49
N ILE A 19 -23.93 -3.28 -17.14
CA ILE A 19 -22.64 -3.56 -16.51
C ILE A 19 -22.55 -2.53 -15.40
N ASP A 20 -23.03 -2.91 -14.20
CA ASP A 20 -22.77 -2.16 -12.98
C ASP A 20 -21.26 -2.02 -12.86
N ALA A 21 -20.77 -0.84 -13.22
CA ALA A 21 -19.38 -0.47 -13.02
C ALA A 21 -19.16 -0.42 -11.52
N LYS A 22 -18.78 -1.57 -10.93
CA LYS A 22 -18.59 -1.77 -9.49
C LYS A 22 -17.80 -0.58 -8.95
N THR A 23 -18.51 0.32 -8.26
CA THR A 23 -17.92 1.59 -7.85
C THR A 23 -16.77 1.28 -6.90
N VAL A 24 -15.57 1.77 -7.26
CA VAL A 24 -14.34 1.51 -6.51
C VAL A 24 -14.54 1.94 -5.06
N TRP A 25 -14.51 0.97 -4.14
CA TRP A 25 -14.74 1.24 -2.72
C TRP A 25 -13.55 1.99 -2.15
N LYS A 26 -13.80 3.21 -1.64
CA LYS A 26 -12.80 4.00 -0.93
C LYS A 26 -13.05 3.89 0.58
N PRO A 27 -12.03 3.56 1.41
CA PRO A 27 -12.19 3.59 2.86
C PRO A 27 -12.47 5.01 3.36
N LYS A 28 -13.27 5.12 4.41
CA LYS A 28 -13.67 6.39 5.04
C LYS A 28 -12.80 6.67 6.25
N GLN A 29 -12.59 7.94 6.58
CA GLN A 29 -11.94 8.28 7.85
C GLN A 29 -12.75 7.79 9.05
N GLY A 30 -12.07 7.24 10.04
CA GLY A 30 -12.71 6.61 11.20
C GLY A 30 -13.16 5.17 10.97
N ASP A 31 -13.02 4.60 9.76
CA ASP A 31 -13.21 3.16 9.56
C ASP A 31 -12.29 2.38 10.50
N SER A 32 -12.86 1.41 11.22
CA SER A 32 -12.10 0.51 12.09
C SER A 32 -11.34 -0.51 11.24
N TRP A 33 -10.05 -0.66 11.51
CA TRP A 33 -9.18 -1.53 10.72
C TRP A 33 -8.33 -2.45 11.58
N ASN A 34 -7.82 -3.53 10.98
CA ASN A 34 -6.82 -4.42 11.56
C ASN A 34 -5.83 -4.85 10.46
N TYR A 35 -4.54 -4.98 10.80
CA TYR A 35 -3.48 -5.41 9.88
C TYR A 35 -3.04 -6.81 10.29
N VAL A 36 -3.24 -7.80 9.40
CA VAL A 36 -3.15 -9.23 9.70
C VAL A 36 -2.55 -10.01 8.52
N LEU A 37 -1.21 -9.96 8.38
CA LEU A 37 -0.49 -10.77 7.39
C LEU A 37 -0.26 -12.22 7.88
N GLU A 38 -0.07 -12.43 9.17
CA GLU A 38 0.08 -13.75 9.80
C GLU A 38 -1.29 -14.39 10.11
N SER A 39 -2.05 -14.66 9.06
CA SER A 39 -3.48 -15.04 9.16
C SER A 39 -3.77 -16.51 9.54
N ASN A 40 -2.77 -17.33 9.89
CA ASN A 40 -2.94 -18.77 10.13
C ASN A 40 -3.89 -19.09 11.31
N SER A 41 -3.92 -18.24 12.33
CA SER A 41 -4.81 -18.34 13.50
C SER A 41 -6.06 -17.44 13.41
N PHE A 42 -6.27 -16.74 12.29
CA PHE A 42 -7.30 -15.73 12.16
C PHE A 42 -8.72 -16.29 12.37
N ASN A 43 -9.47 -15.67 13.28
CA ASN A 43 -10.84 -16.02 13.59
C ASN A 43 -11.78 -14.84 13.34
N LEU A 44 -12.57 -14.94 12.27
CA LEU A 44 -13.51 -13.91 11.84
C LEU A 44 -14.59 -13.57 12.88
N SER A 45 -15.05 -14.53 13.69
CA SER A 45 -16.10 -14.25 14.69
C SER A 45 -15.60 -13.43 15.88
N LYS A 46 -14.28 -13.34 16.07
CA LYS A 46 -13.65 -12.47 17.06
C LYS A 46 -13.24 -11.11 16.50
N GLU A 47 -13.34 -10.92 15.17
CA GLU A 47 -12.83 -9.73 14.50
C GLU A 47 -13.81 -8.55 14.53
N LYS A 48 -13.35 -7.45 15.14
CA LYS A 48 -14.15 -6.23 15.38
C LYS A 48 -13.89 -5.14 14.35
N ALA A 49 -12.75 -5.17 13.64
CA ALA A 49 -12.47 -4.24 12.56
C ALA A 49 -13.39 -4.47 11.35
N ASN A 50 -13.79 -3.38 10.68
CA ASN A 50 -14.60 -3.42 9.47
C ASN A 50 -13.74 -3.54 8.21
N VAL A 51 -12.49 -3.10 8.27
CA VAL A 51 -11.48 -3.20 7.22
C VAL A 51 -10.36 -4.13 7.67
N LEU A 52 -10.02 -5.13 6.87
CA LEU A 52 -8.94 -6.07 7.16
C LEU A 52 -7.90 -5.97 6.06
N ASP A 53 -6.68 -5.60 6.45
CA ASP A 53 -5.53 -5.67 5.55
C ASP A 53 -4.80 -7.00 5.77
N MET A 54 -4.73 -7.80 4.72
CA MET A 54 -4.32 -9.20 4.77
C MET A 54 -3.52 -9.58 3.52
N ASP A 55 -2.62 -10.55 3.63
CA ASP A 55 -1.79 -10.99 2.52
C ASP A 55 -2.62 -11.45 1.30
N PHE A 56 -2.27 -11.02 0.08
CA PHE A 56 -3.04 -11.36 -1.11
C PHE A 56 -3.14 -12.87 -1.39
N ASN A 57 -2.33 -13.72 -0.75
CA ASN A 57 -2.41 -15.18 -0.85
C ASN A 57 -3.52 -15.82 0.02
N ILE A 58 -4.22 -15.08 0.91
CA ILE A 58 -5.29 -15.67 1.75
C ILE A 58 -6.35 -16.44 0.94
N LYS A 59 -6.92 -17.50 1.53
CA LYS A 59 -7.85 -18.40 0.80
C LYS A 59 -9.10 -17.65 0.32
N GLN A 60 -9.60 -18.01 -0.87
CA GLN A 60 -10.85 -17.44 -1.43
C GLN A 60 -12.03 -17.54 -0.47
N SER A 61 -12.15 -18.67 0.24
CA SER A 61 -13.20 -18.89 1.23
C SER A 61 -13.15 -17.91 2.40
N LEU A 62 -11.96 -17.44 2.79
CA LEU A 62 -11.80 -16.44 3.85
C LEU A 62 -12.30 -15.07 3.36
N ILE A 63 -11.90 -14.63 2.16
CA ILE A 63 -12.39 -13.38 1.57
C ILE A 63 -13.93 -13.39 1.46
N ASN A 64 -14.49 -14.47 0.90
CA ASN A 64 -15.94 -14.65 0.79
C ASN A 64 -16.65 -14.56 2.15
N ASN A 65 -16.05 -15.11 3.21
CA ASN A 65 -16.63 -15.06 4.55
C ASN A 65 -16.51 -13.65 5.18
N ILE A 66 -15.41 -12.93 4.94
CA ILE A 66 -15.24 -11.53 5.37
C ILE A 66 -16.31 -10.64 4.72
N HIS A 67 -16.56 -10.80 3.41
CA HIS A 67 -17.63 -10.06 2.72
C HIS A 67 -19.03 -10.44 3.20
N LYS A 68 -19.30 -11.72 3.49
CA LYS A 68 -20.57 -12.16 4.12
C LYS A 68 -20.79 -11.54 5.50
N ALA A 69 -19.72 -11.23 6.23
CA ALA A 69 -19.77 -10.49 7.49
C ALA A 69 -19.88 -8.96 7.30
N ASN A 70 -20.14 -8.47 6.07
CA ASN A 70 -20.20 -7.06 5.67
C ASN A 70 -18.92 -6.25 6.00
N LYS A 71 -17.77 -6.92 5.97
CA LYS A 71 -16.44 -6.32 6.15
C LYS A 71 -15.74 -6.17 4.79
N LYS A 72 -14.62 -5.44 4.78
CA LYS A 72 -13.82 -5.09 3.60
C LYS A 72 -12.42 -5.67 3.68
N VAL A 73 -11.87 -6.06 2.52
CA VAL A 73 -10.52 -6.64 2.43
C VAL A 73 -9.61 -5.72 1.62
N ILE A 74 -8.51 -5.30 2.23
CA ILE A 74 -7.33 -4.76 1.54
C ILE A 74 -6.37 -5.94 1.37
N CYS A 75 -5.82 -6.12 0.17
CA CYS A 75 -4.92 -7.22 -0.14
C CYS A 75 -3.48 -6.72 -0.29
N TYR A 76 -2.64 -7.10 0.67
CA TYR A 76 -1.22 -6.77 0.76
C TYR A 76 -0.37 -7.57 -0.22
N PHE A 77 0.60 -6.89 -0.86
CA PHE A 77 1.82 -7.51 -1.38
C PHE A 77 2.93 -6.48 -1.48
N SER A 78 4.19 -6.90 -1.37
CA SER A 78 5.31 -6.00 -1.71
C SER A 78 5.39 -5.75 -3.22
N GLY A 79 5.55 -4.47 -3.60
CA GLY A 79 5.75 -4.04 -4.98
C GLY A 79 7.15 -3.52 -5.30
N GLY A 80 7.92 -3.10 -4.30
CA GLY A 80 9.32 -2.68 -4.44
C GLY A 80 10.36 -3.77 -4.11
N THR A 81 9.92 -4.89 -3.50
CA THR A 81 10.77 -6.05 -3.20
C THR A 81 10.14 -7.36 -3.71
N ILE A 82 10.92 -8.44 -3.70
CA ILE A 82 10.45 -9.82 -3.86
C ILE A 82 10.81 -10.66 -2.63
N GLU A 83 9.81 -11.28 -2.00
CA GLU A 83 10.00 -12.19 -0.87
C GLU A 83 10.12 -13.66 -1.33
N ASP A 84 11.03 -14.41 -0.72
CA ASP A 84 11.34 -15.79 -1.12
C ASP A 84 10.23 -16.82 -0.85
N HIS A 85 9.15 -16.45 -0.16
CA HIS A 85 8.01 -17.35 0.07
C HIS A 85 6.93 -17.22 -1.02
N ARG A 86 7.05 -16.27 -1.97
CA ARG A 86 6.05 -16.02 -3.01
C ARG A 86 6.11 -17.06 -4.14
N ASP A 87 4.98 -17.65 -4.49
CA ASP A 87 4.85 -18.66 -5.57
C ASP A 87 5.38 -18.16 -6.92
N ASP A 88 5.22 -16.86 -7.21
CA ASP A 88 5.64 -16.23 -8.45
C ASP A 88 7.11 -15.82 -8.49
N LYS A 89 7.89 -15.99 -7.40
CA LYS A 89 9.27 -15.49 -7.29
C LYS A 89 10.19 -15.90 -8.44
N LYS A 90 10.05 -17.13 -8.95
CA LYS A 90 10.84 -17.63 -10.08
C LYS A 90 10.68 -16.73 -11.32
N LYS A 91 9.50 -16.15 -11.54
CA LYS A 91 9.25 -15.22 -12.65
C LYS A 91 10.05 -13.91 -12.49
N PHE A 92 10.21 -13.41 -11.26
CA PHE A 92 11.03 -12.22 -10.97
C PHE A 92 12.52 -12.51 -11.19
N TYR A 93 13.03 -13.61 -10.63
CA TYR A 93 14.45 -14.00 -10.79
C TYR A 93 14.82 -14.34 -12.25
N ASN A 94 13.87 -14.75 -13.09
CA ASN A 94 14.08 -14.97 -14.52
C ASN A 94 14.27 -13.66 -15.32
N VAL A 95 13.94 -12.48 -14.76
CA VAL A 95 14.17 -11.19 -15.43
C VAL A 95 15.57 -10.68 -15.12
N LYS A 96 16.43 -10.61 -16.15
CA LYS A 96 17.84 -10.21 -16.02
C LYS A 96 17.99 -8.81 -15.39
N GLY A 97 18.58 -8.79 -14.21
CA GLY A 97 18.86 -7.56 -13.45
C GLY A 97 17.62 -6.86 -12.92
N LEU A 98 16.51 -7.59 -12.70
CA LEU A 98 15.36 -7.08 -11.96
C LEU A 98 15.58 -7.16 -10.43
N VAL A 99 16.10 -8.28 -9.94
CA VAL A 99 16.32 -8.52 -8.51
C VAL A 99 17.67 -7.95 -8.07
N GLY A 100 17.65 -7.13 -7.02
CA GLY A 100 18.77 -6.34 -6.51
C GLY A 100 19.34 -6.83 -5.16
N SER A 101 19.69 -5.88 -4.30
CA SER A 101 20.24 -6.16 -2.97
C SER A 101 19.21 -6.80 -2.03
N VAL A 102 19.72 -7.42 -0.96
CA VAL A 102 18.91 -7.86 0.18
C VAL A 102 18.26 -6.63 0.83
N TYR A 103 17.05 -6.79 1.35
CA TYR A 103 16.40 -5.80 2.20
C TYR A 103 16.87 -6.00 3.65
N ASP A 104 17.41 -4.97 4.30
CA ASP A 104 18.11 -5.10 5.59
C ASP A 104 17.23 -5.63 6.74
N GLY A 105 15.90 -5.53 6.61
CA GLY A 105 14.95 -6.12 7.56
C GLY A 105 14.77 -7.64 7.45
N TRP A 106 14.97 -8.22 6.27
CA TRP A 106 14.64 -9.62 5.98
C TRP A 106 15.60 -10.24 4.95
N GLU A 107 16.47 -11.16 5.38
CA GLU A 107 17.49 -11.79 4.51
C GLU A 107 16.90 -12.56 3.30
N SER A 108 15.64 -13.00 3.42
CA SER A 108 14.85 -13.69 2.39
C SER A 108 14.04 -12.76 1.49
N GLU A 109 14.36 -11.46 1.48
CA GLU A 109 13.67 -10.43 0.70
C GLU A 109 14.69 -9.54 -0.03
N ARG A 110 14.34 -9.09 -1.25
CA ARG A 110 15.26 -8.34 -2.11
C ARG A 110 14.58 -7.20 -2.84
N TRP A 111 15.25 -6.05 -2.90
CA TRP A 111 14.86 -4.88 -3.69
C TRP A 111 14.74 -5.19 -5.19
N LEU A 112 13.84 -4.49 -5.87
CA LEU A 112 13.58 -4.63 -7.31
C LEU A 112 13.94 -3.34 -8.07
N ASP A 113 14.48 -3.48 -9.29
CA ASP A 113 14.61 -2.35 -10.22
C ASP A 113 13.24 -2.03 -10.84
N ILE A 114 12.51 -1.13 -10.18
CA ILE A 114 11.15 -0.70 -10.55
C ILE A 114 11.04 -0.06 -11.95
N ARG A 115 12.17 0.29 -12.58
CA ARG A 115 12.21 0.86 -13.94
C ARG A 115 12.10 -0.22 -15.02
N LYS A 116 12.32 -1.50 -14.68
CA LYS A 116 12.24 -2.62 -15.62
C LYS A 116 10.80 -2.78 -16.12
N LYS A 117 10.58 -2.66 -17.43
CA LYS A 117 9.27 -2.83 -18.05
C LYS A 117 8.66 -4.21 -17.76
N GLU A 118 9.51 -5.22 -17.58
CA GLU A 118 9.16 -6.61 -17.27
C GLU A 118 8.57 -6.79 -15.87
N LEU A 119 8.81 -5.86 -14.93
CA LEU A 119 8.19 -5.88 -13.60
C LEU A 119 6.68 -5.64 -13.67
N LYS A 120 6.25 -4.72 -14.55
CA LYS A 120 4.86 -4.25 -14.61
C LYS A 120 3.85 -5.39 -14.84
N PRO A 121 4.05 -6.33 -15.79
CA PRO A 121 3.19 -7.51 -15.93
C PRO A 121 3.16 -8.43 -14.69
N LEU A 122 4.28 -8.57 -13.97
CA LEU A 122 4.34 -9.42 -12.77
C LEU A 122 3.49 -8.83 -11.63
N ILE A 123 3.60 -7.53 -11.43
CA ILE A 123 2.85 -6.79 -10.41
C ILE A 123 1.37 -6.64 -10.78
N GLN A 124 1.06 -6.34 -12.05
CA GLN A 124 -0.31 -6.34 -12.56
C GLN A 124 -0.97 -7.72 -12.40
N ASN A 125 -0.22 -8.82 -12.55
CA ASN A 125 -0.74 -10.16 -12.27
C ASN A 125 -1.11 -10.35 -10.78
N ARG A 126 -0.33 -9.82 -9.82
CA ARG A 126 -0.71 -9.82 -8.39
C ARG A 126 -2.00 -9.02 -8.15
N MET A 127 -2.11 -7.84 -8.75
CA MET A 127 -3.34 -7.02 -8.69
C MET A 127 -4.55 -7.73 -9.31
N GLN A 128 -4.38 -8.42 -10.45
CA GLN A 128 -5.45 -9.20 -11.08
C GLN A 128 -5.89 -10.37 -10.21
N ILE A 129 -4.95 -11.04 -9.52
CA ILE A 129 -5.27 -12.08 -8.54
C ILE A 129 -6.10 -11.48 -7.39
N ALA A 130 -5.70 -10.32 -6.85
CA ALA A 130 -6.47 -9.63 -5.81
C ALA A 130 -7.89 -9.25 -6.28
N ALA A 131 -8.03 -8.63 -7.46
CA ALA A 131 -9.32 -8.28 -8.05
C ALA A 131 -10.22 -9.51 -8.28
N ASN A 132 -9.68 -10.58 -8.88
CA ASN A 132 -10.41 -11.83 -9.15
C ASN A 132 -10.85 -12.53 -7.87
N LYS A 133 -10.07 -12.41 -6.79
CA LYS A 133 -10.42 -12.96 -5.47
C LYS A 133 -11.43 -12.09 -4.72
N GLY A 134 -11.75 -10.91 -5.24
CA GLY A 134 -12.76 -10.01 -4.70
C GLY A 134 -12.25 -8.96 -3.72
N CYS A 135 -10.95 -8.81 -3.53
CA CYS A 135 -10.37 -7.75 -2.69
C CYS A 135 -10.99 -6.39 -3.05
N ASP A 136 -11.28 -5.55 -2.05
CA ASP A 136 -11.89 -4.24 -2.28
C ASP A 136 -10.82 -3.17 -2.57
N ALA A 137 -9.60 -3.38 -2.06
CA ALA A 137 -8.43 -2.54 -2.30
C ALA A 137 -7.13 -3.35 -2.22
N ILE A 138 -6.01 -2.70 -2.49
CA ILE A 138 -4.65 -3.25 -2.31
C ILE A 138 -3.75 -2.30 -1.49
N GLU A 139 -2.87 -2.90 -0.70
CA GLU A 139 -1.66 -2.26 -0.17
C GLU A 139 -0.48 -2.76 -1.02
N VAL A 140 0.32 -1.82 -1.55
CA VAL A 140 1.56 -2.15 -2.25
C VAL A 140 2.74 -1.63 -1.43
N ASP A 141 3.51 -2.54 -0.86
CA ASP A 141 4.57 -2.22 0.09
C ASP A 141 5.92 -1.89 -0.57
N ASN A 142 6.82 -1.31 0.24
CA ASN A 142 8.22 -1.03 -0.09
C ASN A 142 8.40 -0.05 -1.27
N LEU A 143 7.59 1.03 -1.34
CA LEU A 143 7.67 2.08 -2.38
C LEU A 143 8.64 3.23 -2.02
N ASP A 144 9.69 2.93 -1.25
CA ASP A 144 10.68 3.90 -0.76
C ASP A 144 12.13 3.47 -1.04
N GLY A 145 12.33 2.44 -1.88
CA GLY A 145 13.61 1.80 -2.18
C GLY A 145 14.73 2.75 -2.64
N TYR A 146 14.41 3.89 -3.26
CA TYR A 146 15.40 4.92 -3.59
C TYR A 146 16.11 5.54 -2.36
N SER A 147 15.44 5.54 -1.20
CA SER A 147 15.94 6.15 0.05
C SER A 147 16.75 5.19 0.91
N GLN A 148 16.65 3.88 0.61
CA GLN A 148 17.16 2.81 1.48
C GLN A 148 18.67 2.62 1.29
N PRO A 149 19.50 2.76 2.36
CA PRO A 149 20.96 2.77 2.24
C PRO A 149 21.58 1.52 1.62
N GLU A 150 20.97 0.36 1.82
CA GLU A 150 21.36 -0.93 1.27
C GLU A 150 20.98 -1.10 -0.22
N ASN A 151 20.05 -0.28 -0.72
CA ASN A 151 19.57 -0.32 -2.11
C ASN A 151 20.32 0.64 -3.06
N LYS A 152 21.34 1.37 -2.55
CA LYS A 152 22.18 2.30 -3.35
C LYS A 152 22.73 1.72 -4.65
N LYS A 153 22.88 0.39 -4.76
CA LYS A 153 23.35 -0.30 -5.97
C LYS A 153 22.40 -0.17 -7.16
N LEU A 154 21.08 -0.11 -6.95
CA LEU A 154 20.12 0.07 -8.04
C LEU A 154 20.09 1.51 -8.58
N LYS A 155 20.58 2.49 -7.80
CA LYS A 155 20.57 3.92 -8.13
C LYS A 155 19.17 4.38 -8.59
N LEU A 156 18.14 3.97 -7.86
CA LEU A 156 16.79 4.50 -8.06
C LEU A 156 16.76 5.97 -7.65
N THR A 157 15.92 6.75 -8.32
CA THR A 157 15.68 8.17 -7.99
C THR A 157 14.31 8.34 -7.35
N LYS A 158 14.10 9.45 -6.63
CA LYS A 158 12.76 9.84 -6.14
C LYS A 158 11.72 9.88 -7.27
N GLN A 159 12.13 10.24 -8.49
CA GLN A 159 11.21 10.31 -9.64
C GLN A 159 10.83 8.92 -10.17
N ASP A 160 11.71 7.92 -10.05
CA ASP A 160 11.39 6.53 -10.43
C ASP A 160 10.27 5.98 -9.54
N GLU A 161 10.36 6.20 -8.22
CA GLU A 161 9.32 5.80 -7.26
C GLU A 161 7.99 6.51 -7.54
N ILE A 162 8.00 7.83 -7.77
CA ILE A 162 6.80 8.60 -8.12
C ILE A 162 6.16 8.06 -9.40
N ASN A 163 6.95 7.83 -10.45
CA ASN A 163 6.46 7.28 -11.72
C ASN A 163 5.88 5.87 -11.55
N TYR A 164 6.49 5.05 -10.70
CA TYR A 164 6.03 3.71 -10.39
C TYR A 164 4.74 3.72 -9.56
N ALA A 165 4.67 4.52 -8.49
CA ALA A 165 3.49 4.71 -7.65
C ALA A 165 2.27 5.23 -8.44
N ILE A 166 2.48 6.18 -9.37
CA ILE A 166 1.42 6.64 -10.28
C ILE A 166 0.97 5.51 -11.22
N TRP A 167 1.89 4.69 -11.73
CA TRP A 167 1.52 3.53 -12.55
C TRP A 167 0.75 2.47 -11.75
N LEU A 168 1.17 2.17 -10.52
CA LEU A 168 0.48 1.25 -9.61
C LEU A 168 -0.97 1.69 -9.38
N ALA A 169 -1.19 2.96 -9.06
CA ALA A 169 -2.52 3.49 -8.76
C ALA A 169 -3.46 3.44 -9.98
N ASN A 170 -3.00 3.91 -11.15
CA ASN A 170 -3.80 3.82 -12.38
C ASN A 170 -4.12 2.36 -12.75
N THR A 171 -3.19 1.43 -12.50
CA THR A 171 -3.41 -0.01 -12.75
C THR A 171 -4.44 -0.60 -11.80
N ALA A 172 -4.36 -0.29 -10.50
CA ALA A 172 -5.36 -0.70 -9.51
C ALA A 172 -6.77 -0.20 -9.88
N HIS A 173 -6.91 1.08 -10.21
CA HIS A 173 -8.19 1.66 -10.64
C HIS A 173 -8.74 1.02 -11.91
N SER A 174 -7.88 0.68 -12.89
CA SER A 174 -8.30 -0.04 -14.10
C SER A 174 -8.84 -1.46 -13.83
N LEU A 175 -8.51 -2.03 -12.68
CA LEU A 175 -8.95 -3.34 -12.20
C LEU A 175 -10.11 -3.25 -11.18
N GLY A 176 -10.65 -2.05 -10.95
CA GLY A 176 -11.75 -1.82 -10.00
C GLY A 176 -11.33 -1.87 -8.52
N LEU A 177 -10.03 -1.78 -8.23
CA LEU A 177 -9.45 -1.80 -6.89
C LEU A 177 -9.12 -0.39 -6.41
N SER A 178 -9.37 -0.09 -5.14
CA SER A 178 -8.73 1.05 -4.49
C SER A 178 -7.27 0.77 -4.12
N ILE A 179 -6.48 1.83 -3.90
CA ILE A 179 -5.06 1.68 -3.53
C ILE A 179 -4.66 2.56 -2.35
N GLY A 180 -3.88 1.98 -1.42
CA GLY A 180 -3.29 2.65 -0.27
C GLY A 180 -1.86 3.09 -0.51
N LEU A 181 -1.50 4.32 -0.14
CA LEU A 181 -0.10 4.75 -0.08
C LEU A 181 0.52 4.23 1.22
N LYS A 182 1.41 3.24 1.11
CA LYS A 182 2.15 2.69 2.25
C LYS A 182 3.39 3.53 2.54
N ASN A 183 3.49 4.05 3.77
CA ASN A 183 4.61 4.87 4.25
C ASN A 183 4.97 5.99 3.26
N SER A 184 6.18 5.98 2.69
CA SER A 184 6.58 6.72 1.48
C SER A 184 6.27 8.23 1.48
N LEU A 185 6.37 8.87 2.65
CA LEU A 185 5.94 10.26 2.86
C LEU A 185 6.70 11.29 2.03
N PHE A 186 7.86 10.94 1.50
CA PHE A 186 8.66 11.78 0.59
C PHE A 186 7.93 12.15 -0.71
N MET A 187 6.88 11.40 -1.12
CA MET A 187 6.10 11.62 -2.34
C MET A 187 4.61 11.92 -2.12
N ILE A 188 4.18 12.08 -0.86
CA ILE A 188 2.74 12.16 -0.51
C ILE A 188 1.99 13.28 -1.24
N ASN A 189 2.63 14.42 -1.51
CA ASN A 189 1.97 15.55 -2.19
C ASN A 189 1.91 15.34 -3.71
N GLU A 190 2.92 14.68 -4.27
CA GLU A 190 3.07 14.40 -5.70
C GLU A 190 2.11 13.30 -6.17
N VAL A 191 1.99 12.21 -5.40
CA VAL A 191 1.14 11.07 -5.75
C VAL A 191 -0.24 11.13 -5.11
N GLY A 192 -0.45 12.01 -4.13
CA GLY A 192 -1.63 11.98 -3.25
C GLY A 192 -2.99 12.07 -3.93
N LYS A 193 -3.07 12.65 -5.14
CA LYS A 193 -4.32 12.68 -5.93
C LYS A 193 -4.71 11.31 -6.53
N TYR A 194 -3.75 10.40 -6.73
CA TYR A 194 -3.97 9.09 -7.36
C TYR A 194 -4.30 7.97 -6.34
N PHE A 195 -3.94 8.14 -5.07
CA PHE A 195 -4.21 7.16 -4.02
C PHE A 195 -5.53 7.45 -3.29
N ASP A 196 -6.21 6.41 -2.80
CA ASP A 196 -7.54 6.55 -2.18
C ASP A 196 -7.48 6.68 -0.64
N PHE A 197 -6.45 6.07 -0.04
CA PHE A 197 -6.16 6.11 1.39
C PHE A 197 -4.63 5.99 1.59
N ALA A 198 -4.19 6.01 2.85
CA ALA A 198 -2.81 5.71 3.21
C ALA A 198 -2.74 4.72 4.39
N ILE A 199 -1.67 3.92 4.41
CA ILE A 199 -1.28 3.08 5.56
C ILE A 199 0.09 3.57 6.03
N ASN A 200 0.25 3.72 7.35
CA ASN A 200 1.52 4.13 7.92
C ASN A 200 1.91 3.29 9.14
N GLU A 201 3.17 2.88 9.14
CA GLU A 201 3.81 2.25 10.28
C GLU A 201 4.61 3.28 11.09
N SER A 202 4.29 3.38 12.37
CA SER A 202 5.07 4.10 13.38
C SER A 202 5.23 5.62 13.22
N CYS A 203 4.37 6.36 12.48
CA CYS A 203 4.44 7.83 12.44
C CYS A 203 4.41 8.49 13.83
N VAL A 204 3.80 7.82 14.82
CA VAL A 204 3.75 8.22 16.23
C VAL A 204 5.14 8.21 16.88
N ASN A 205 6.03 7.32 16.44
CA ASN A 205 7.40 7.22 16.94
C ASN A 205 8.33 8.21 16.22
N TYR A 206 8.08 8.50 14.94
CA TYR A 206 8.91 9.37 14.11
C TYR A 206 8.44 10.84 14.01
N ASN A 207 7.30 11.20 14.63
CA ASN A 207 6.68 12.54 14.54
C ASN A 207 6.26 12.95 13.11
N GLU A 208 5.76 11.96 12.37
CA GLU A 208 5.43 12.07 10.95
C GLU A 208 3.92 12.13 10.68
N CYS A 209 3.06 11.87 11.66
CA CYS A 209 1.61 11.71 11.41
C CYS A 209 0.99 12.97 10.79
N LYS A 210 1.50 14.16 11.18
CA LYS A 210 1.12 15.47 10.62
C LYS A 210 1.28 15.58 9.09
N ASN A 211 2.17 14.79 8.48
CA ASN A 211 2.43 14.82 7.04
C ASN A 211 1.21 14.32 6.24
N TYR A 212 0.33 13.51 6.85
CA TYR A 212 -0.93 13.07 6.27
C TYR A 212 -2.06 14.12 6.27
N LYS A 213 -1.83 15.33 6.82
CA LYS A 213 -2.87 16.39 6.89
C LYS A 213 -3.52 16.70 5.53
N ASN A 214 -2.74 16.70 4.44
CA ASN A 214 -3.28 16.96 3.10
C ASN A 214 -4.16 15.82 2.57
N PHE A 215 -3.90 14.55 2.95
CA PHE A 215 -4.80 13.42 2.67
C PHE A 215 -6.10 13.55 3.47
N LEU A 216 -5.97 13.83 4.77
CA LEU A 216 -7.11 13.94 5.67
C LEU A 216 -8.04 15.11 5.30
N ASN A 217 -7.48 16.24 4.87
CA ASN A 217 -8.26 17.38 4.37
C ASN A 217 -9.03 17.08 3.07
N GLN A 218 -8.65 16.04 2.32
CA GLN A 218 -9.38 15.55 1.13
C GLN A 218 -10.44 14.48 1.48
N GLY A 219 -10.72 14.24 2.76
CA GLY A 219 -11.65 13.19 3.22
C GLY A 219 -11.10 11.76 3.12
N LYS A 220 -9.83 11.58 2.73
CA LYS A 220 -9.21 10.25 2.55
C LYS A 220 -8.90 9.60 3.90
N ALA A 221 -9.07 8.29 4.00
CA ALA A 221 -8.70 7.53 5.19
C ALA A 221 -7.18 7.46 5.37
N VAL A 222 -6.74 7.39 6.62
CA VAL A 222 -5.35 7.10 7.00
C VAL A 222 -5.39 6.07 8.12
N PHE A 223 -4.76 4.93 7.86
CA PHE A 223 -4.66 3.79 8.74
C PHE A 223 -3.27 3.77 9.39
N GLY A 224 -3.20 4.04 10.70
CA GLY A 224 -1.94 4.17 11.44
C GLY A 224 -1.71 3.00 12.39
N ILE A 225 -0.58 2.33 12.30
CA ILE A 225 -0.17 1.23 13.20
C ILE A 225 1.08 1.63 13.97
N THR A 226 1.19 1.23 15.23
CA THR A 226 2.42 1.37 16.03
C THR A 226 2.65 0.13 16.91
N TYR A 227 3.92 -0.09 17.28
CA TYR A 227 4.39 -1.32 17.89
C TYR A 227 4.83 -1.13 19.34
N GLY A 228 4.30 -1.95 20.24
CA GLY A 228 4.68 -2.02 21.66
C GLY A 228 3.49 -1.98 22.62
N ASN A 229 3.75 -1.54 23.85
CA ASN A 229 2.72 -1.48 24.90
C ASN A 229 1.84 -0.23 24.74
N VAL A 230 0.53 -0.43 24.50
CA VAL A 230 -0.44 0.65 24.27
C VAL A 230 -0.49 1.70 25.39
N ASN A 231 -0.37 1.30 26.67
CA ASN A 231 -0.40 2.25 27.79
C ASN A 231 0.83 3.16 27.80
N LYS A 232 2.02 2.62 27.45
CA LYS A 232 3.25 3.40 27.29
C LYS A 232 3.22 4.31 26.04
N LEU A 233 2.53 3.89 24.98
CA LEU A 233 2.40 4.65 23.74
C LEU A 233 1.30 5.71 23.77
N LYS A 234 0.28 5.57 24.64
CA LYS A 234 -0.91 6.44 24.72
C LYS A 234 -0.59 7.94 24.58
N SER A 235 0.33 8.45 25.38
CA SER A 235 0.70 9.89 25.37
C SER A 235 1.27 10.31 24.00
N LYS A 236 2.18 9.52 23.43
CA LYS A 236 2.75 9.77 22.10
C LYS A 236 1.69 9.71 21.01
N ILE A 237 0.78 8.74 21.05
CA ILE A 237 -0.31 8.63 20.06
C ILE A 237 -1.13 9.93 20.11
N CYS A 238 -1.65 10.29 21.29
CA CYS A 238 -2.47 11.50 21.46
C CYS A 238 -1.77 12.79 21.06
N GLN A 239 -0.47 12.93 21.32
CA GLN A 239 0.31 14.09 20.89
C GLN A 239 0.44 14.16 19.36
N ASN A 240 0.77 13.04 18.71
CA ASN A 240 1.08 13.02 17.28
C ASN A 240 -0.17 12.97 16.38
N THR A 241 -1.31 12.49 16.88
CA THR A 241 -2.58 12.43 16.14
C THR A 241 -3.55 13.54 16.54
N SER A 242 -3.11 14.55 17.30
CA SER A 242 -3.96 15.68 17.70
C SER A 242 -4.46 16.45 16.48
N GLY A 243 -5.78 16.58 16.34
CA GLY A 243 -6.43 17.19 15.18
C GLY A 243 -6.36 16.37 13.88
N LEU A 244 -5.93 15.10 13.94
CA LEU A 244 -5.83 14.21 12.77
C LEU A 244 -6.76 13.00 12.94
N ASN A 245 -7.67 12.80 11.97
CA ASN A 245 -8.63 11.70 11.99
C ASN A 245 -8.02 10.39 11.44
N ILE A 246 -6.93 9.94 12.07
CA ILE A 246 -6.20 8.71 11.73
C ILE A 246 -6.81 7.55 12.51
N SER A 247 -7.21 6.48 11.83
CA SER A 247 -7.65 5.24 12.49
C SER A 247 -6.43 4.50 13.03
N MET A 248 -6.24 4.51 14.35
CA MET A 248 -5.04 3.95 15.00
C MET A 248 -5.24 2.51 15.50
N ILE A 249 -4.24 1.65 15.30
CA ILE A 249 -4.09 0.36 16.01
C ILE A 249 -2.70 0.25 16.67
N VAL A 250 -2.61 -0.57 17.70
CA VAL A 250 -1.36 -0.93 18.38
C VAL A 250 -1.20 -2.44 18.40
N LYS A 251 -0.08 -2.95 17.86
CA LYS A 251 0.33 -4.35 17.98
C LYS A 251 1.42 -4.48 19.04
N VAL A 252 1.51 -5.61 19.73
CA VAL A 252 2.47 -5.79 20.85
C VAL A 252 3.93 -5.99 20.37
N SER A 253 4.09 -6.52 19.17
CA SER A 253 5.34 -6.71 18.42
C SER A 253 5.08 -6.37 16.94
N GLN A 254 6.12 -6.44 16.10
CA GLN A 254 5.98 -6.37 14.64
C GLN A 254 5.31 -7.61 14.02
N SER A 255 4.88 -8.58 14.83
CA SER A 255 4.10 -9.72 14.35
C SER A 255 2.70 -9.28 13.96
N LEU A 256 2.34 -9.46 12.69
CA LEU A 256 1.06 -9.02 12.12
C LEU A 256 0.02 -10.14 12.22
N VAL A 257 -0.13 -10.68 13.44
CA VAL A 257 -1.18 -11.62 13.84
C VAL A 257 -2.51 -10.88 14.06
N GLN A 258 -3.62 -11.59 14.29
CA GLN A 258 -4.92 -10.96 14.49
C GLN A 258 -4.95 -10.02 15.72
N GLU A 259 -4.33 -10.44 16.81
CA GLU A 259 -4.32 -9.75 18.09
C GLU A 259 -3.78 -8.31 17.98
N GLY A 260 -4.43 -7.38 18.66
CA GLY A 260 -4.07 -5.97 18.63
C GLY A 260 -5.06 -5.12 19.46
N THR A 261 -4.72 -3.85 19.65
CA THR A 261 -5.59 -2.87 20.31
C THR A 261 -5.99 -1.79 19.31
N THR A 262 -7.26 -1.72 18.91
CA THR A 262 -7.79 -0.52 18.26
C THR A 262 -7.71 0.65 19.24
N PHE A 263 -7.09 1.75 18.83
CA PHE A 263 -6.91 2.93 19.65
C PHE A 263 -7.82 4.05 19.17
N ASN A 264 -8.92 4.27 19.89
CA ASN A 264 -9.86 5.34 19.61
C ASN A 264 -9.32 6.66 20.17
N ILE A 265 -8.76 7.51 19.29
CA ILE A 265 -8.23 8.83 19.65
C ILE A 265 -9.30 9.68 20.35
N SER A 266 -10.53 9.73 19.84
CA SER A 266 -11.55 10.67 20.33
C SER A 266 -12.05 10.34 21.73
N SER A 267 -11.97 9.07 22.17
CA SER A 267 -12.29 8.67 23.56
C SER A 267 -11.06 8.54 24.46
N GLN A 268 -9.95 8.00 23.97
CA GLN A 268 -8.78 7.70 24.79
C GLN A 268 -7.84 8.90 24.97
N CYS A 269 -7.84 9.86 24.04
CA CYS A 269 -7.09 11.11 24.14
C CYS A 269 -7.88 12.26 24.79
N LYS A 270 -9.06 11.96 25.36
CA LYS A 270 -9.72 12.84 26.33
C LYS A 270 -8.89 12.89 27.62
N SER A 271 -7.80 13.65 27.58
CA SER A 271 -7.15 14.12 28.80
C SER A 271 -8.04 15.20 29.41
N ASN A 272 -8.20 15.15 30.74
CA ASN A 272 -8.68 16.31 31.48
C ASN A 272 -7.87 17.53 31.03
N VAL A 273 -8.56 18.54 30.48
CA VAL A 273 -7.94 19.83 30.21
C VAL A 273 -7.74 20.50 31.57
N LYS A 274 -6.69 20.09 32.29
CA LYS A 274 -6.00 21.00 33.19
C LYS A 274 -5.41 22.07 32.28
N THR A 275 -6.21 23.11 32.08
CA THR A 275 -5.73 24.40 31.60
C THR A 275 -4.62 24.81 32.56
N THR A 276 -3.37 24.58 32.16
CA THR A 276 -2.22 25.18 32.83
C THR A 276 -2.27 26.66 32.47
N THR A 277 -3.19 27.38 33.12
CA THR A 277 -3.32 28.82 33.00
C THR A 277 -2.03 29.40 33.53
N THR A 278 -1.12 29.75 32.62
CA THR A 278 0.14 30.40 32.95
C THR A 278 -0.20 31.74 33.59
N LYS A 279 -0.25 31.74 34.93
CA LYS A 279 -0.59 32.91 35.74
C LYS A 279 0.47 33.96 35.47
N LYS A 280 0.16 34.91 34.59
CA LYS A 280 1.09 35.97 34.15
C LYS A 280 1.26 36.95 35.30
N THR A 281 2.20 36.67 36.20
CA THR A 281 2.48 37.49 37.38
C THR A 281 3.07 38.83 36.93
N THR A 282 2.25 39.88 36.93
CA THR A 282 2.65 41.24 36.54
C THR A 282 3.57 41.83 37.63
N LYS A 283 4.88 41.56 37.55
CA LYS A 283 5.86 42.19 38.44
C LYS A 283 6.15 43.60 37.93
N LYS A 284 5.58 44.60 38.60
CA LYS A 284 5.76 46.03 38.30
C LYS A 284 7.13 46.47 38.83
N THR A 285 8.11 46.62 37.96
CA THR A 285 9.45 47.13 38.31
C THR A 285 9.59 48.56 37.80
N THR A 286 9.71 49.51 38.73
CA THR A 286 10.01 50.91 38.46
C THR A 286 11.48 51.06 38.07
N THR A 287 11.80 51.87 37.05
CA THR A 287 13.20 52.18 36.71
C THR A 287 13.39 53.67 36.44
N THR A 288 14.21 54.31 37.27
CA THR A 288 14.57 55.72 37.19
C THR A 288 15.72 55.95 36.19
N LYS A 289 15.94 57.19 35.74
CA LYS A 289 16.73 57.56 34.55
C LYS A 289 18.26 57.60 34.73
N LYS A 290 18.98 57.27 33.64
CA LYS A 290 20.23 57.89 33.10
C LYS A 290 21.53 57.80 33.93
N PRO A 291 22.71 58.16 33.36
CA PRO A 291 23.20 57.98 31.97
C PRO A 291 24.66 57.40 31.93
N VAL A 292 25.23 57.17 30.73
CA VAL A 292 26.61 57.55 30.34
C VAL A 292 26.96 57.04 28.92
N THR A 293 27.49 57.98 28.14
CA THR A 293 28.34 57.96 26.93
C THR A 293 29.30 56.76 26.76
N THR A 294 29.85 56.36 25.60
CA THR A 294 29.97 56.92 24.22
C THR A 294 30.19 55.72 23.25
N LYS A 295 30.51 55.78 21.95
CA LYS A 295 30.93 56.85 21.02
C LYS A 295 30.20 56.69 19.66
N LYS A 296 30.85 56.91 18.51
CA LYS A 296 30.24 56.89 17.16
C LYS A 296 31.32 56.63 16.09
N THR A 297 31.05 55.74 15.13
CA THR A 297 31.69 55.81 13.80
C THR A 297 30.68 55.42 12.72
N THR A 298 30.60 56.24 11.67
CA THR A 298 29.66 56.14 10.56
C THR A 298 30.42 55.97 9.25
N THR A 299 29.89 55.18 8.31
CA THR A 299 30.05 55.51 6.88
C THR A 299 28.85 55.12 6.05
N THR A 300 28.58 55.96 5.04
CA THR A 300 27.32 56.11 4.32
C THR A 300 27.44 55.59 2.89
N LYS A 301 26.36 55.06 2.28
CA LYS A 301 25.80 55.55 0.98
C LYS A 301 24.48 54.86 0.57
N LYS A 302 23.83 55.44 -0.45
CA LYS A 302 22.36 55.47 -0.70
C LYS A 302 21.81 54.33 -1.59
N PRO A 303 20.46 54.15 -1.65
CA PRO A 303 19.77 53.18 -2.50
C PRO A 303 19.43 53.73 -3.90
N VAL A 304 19.00 52.85 -4.81
CA VAL A 304 18.47 53.18 -6.15
C VAL A 304 17.11 52.48 -6.38
N THR A 305 16.24 53.14 -7.14
CA THR A 305 14.78 52.97 -7.16
C THR A 305 14.22 52.27 -8.41
N THR A 306 13.08 51.59 -8.22
CA THR A 306 11.97 51.31 -9.18
C THR A 306 12.18 51.47 -10.70
N LYS A 307 11.77 50.42 -11.44
CA LYS A 307 10.88 50.59 -12.62
C LYS A 307 9.71 49.61 -12.57
N LYS A 308 8.52 50.15 -12.86
CA LYS A 308 7.23 49.47 -13.04
C LYS A 308 6.96 49.44 -14.54
N ILE A 309 6.59 48.30 -15.11
CA ILE A 309 6.04 48.22 -16.48
C ILE A 309 4.66 47.56 -16.40
N THR A 310 3.68 48.29 -16.91
CA THR A 310 2.30 47.86 -17.10
C THR A 310 2.13 47.53 -18.58
N THR A 311 1.49 46.42 -18.93
CA THR A 311 0.83 46.31 -20.25
C THR A 311 -0.31 45.30 -20.22
N THR A 312 -1.46 45.73 -20.73
CA THR A 312 -2.70 44.96 -20.81
C THR A 312 -3.11 44.87 -22.28
N LYS A 313 -3.37 43.68 -22.84
CA LYS A 313 -4.45 43.45 -23.84
C LYS A 313 -4.59 41.99 -24.33
N LYS A 314 -5.77 41.45 -24.03
CA LYS A 314 -6.63 40.50 -24.78
C LYS A 314 -6.14 39.07 -25.18
N PRO A 315 -7.10 38.12 -25.32
CA PRO A 315 -6.82 36.70 -25.49
C PRO A 315 -6.66 36.28 -26.97
N ILE A 316 -5.91 35.20 -27.20
CA ILE A 316 -5.81 34.55 -28.52
C ILE A 316 -6.71 33.31 -28.56
N THR A 317 -7.37 33.14 -29.69
CA THR A 317 -8.40 32.15 -29.98
C THR A 317 -7.88 30.74 -30.22
N THR A 318 -8.80 29.79 -30.05
CA THR A 318 -8.74 28.38 -30.44
C THR A 318 -8.16 28.15 -31.84
N LYS A 319 -7.10 27.34 -31.94
CA LYS A 319 -6.74 26.61 -33.17
C LYS A 319 -7.10 25.14 -33.06
N LYS A 320 -8.14 24.78 -33.81
CA LYS A 320 -8.68 23.43 -34.03
C LYS A 320 -7.68 22.60 -34.85
N ILE A 321 -6.92 21.70 -34.22
CA ILE A 321 -6.13 20.71 -34.96
C ILE A 321 -7.10 19.67 -35.53
N THR A 322 -7.29 19.70 -36.84
CA THR A 322 -8.10 18.72 -37.58
C THR A 322 -7.15 17.76 -38.27
N THR A 323 -6.98 16.56 -37.73
CA THR A 323 -6.22 15.47 -38.38
C THR A 323 -7.14 14.29 -38.67
N THR A 324 -7.76 14.35 -39.84
CA THR A 324 -8.53 13.26 -40.44
C THR A 324 -7.60 12.07 -40.70
N LYS A 325 -7.79 10.95 -39.98
CA LYS A 325 -7.33 9.63 -40.41
C LYS A 325 -8.54 8.73 -40.61
N LYS A 326 -8.74 8.25 -41.84
CA LYS A 326 -9.77 7.27 -42.20
C LYS A 326 -9.65 6.01 -41.33
N PRO A 327 -10.76 5.38 -40.91
CA PRO A 327 -10.72 4.01 -40.40
C PRO A 327 -10.28 3.07 -41.53
N VAL A 328 -9.27 2.23 -41.26
CA VAL A 328 -8.94 1.11 -42.14
C VAL A 328 -9.93 -0.01 -41.84
N THR A 329 -10.66 -0.44 -42.87
CA THR A 329 -11.59 -1.58 -42.80
C THR A 329 -10.88 -2.87 -42.40
N THR A 330 -11.17 -3.37 -41.20
CA THR A 330 -10.81 -4.73 -40.78
C THR A 330 -11.61 -5.74 -41.59
N LYS A 331 -10.94 -6.51 -42.46
CA LYS A 331 -11.59 -7.60 -43.19
C LYS A 331 -12.04 -8.68 -42.20
N LYS A 332 -13.32 -9.04 -42.31
CA LYS A 332 -13.99 -10.12 -41.60
C LYS A 332 -13.35 -11.46 -41.99
N ILE A 333 -12.49 -12.02 -41.15
CA ILE A 333 -12.00 -13.40 -41.32
C ILE A 333 -13.10 -14.34 -40.86
N THR A 334 -13.73 -14.99 -41.83
CA THR A 334 -14.74 -16.04 -41.61
C THR A 334 -14.02 -17.38 -41.66
N THR A 335 -13.75 -18.01 -40.51
CA THR A 335 -13.22 -19.38 -40.44
C THR A 335 -14.32 -20.37 -40.08
N THR A 336 -14.73 -21.12 -41.09
CA THR A 336 -15.77 -22.14 -41.06
C THR A 336 -15.39 -23.29 -40.11
N LYS A 337 -16.27 -23.63 -39.16
CA LYS A 337 -16.20 -24.91 -38.45
C LYS A 337 -16.82 -26.01 -39.31
N LYS A 338 -16.05 -27.06 -39.63
CA LYS A 338 -16.57 -28.42 -39.84
C LYS A 338 -15.66 -29.42 -39.10
N PRO A 339 -16.20 -30.50 -38.53
CA PRO A 339 -15.45 -31.37 -37.63
C PRO A 339 -14.64 -32.44 -38.39
N ILE A 340 -13.48 -32.80 -37.84
CA ILE A 340 -12.74 -34.00 -38.24
C ILE A 340 -12.84 -35.01 -37.09
N THR A 341 -13.48 -36.14 -37.37
CA THR A 341 -13.51 -37.33 -36.52
C THR A 341 -12.32 -38.26 -36.82
N THR A 342 -12.13 -39.27 -35.96
CA THR A 342 -11.06 -40.29 -35.95
C THR A 342 -9.70 -39.81 -35.40
N LYS A 343 -8.94 -40.62 -34.65
CA LYS A 343 -9.12 -42.03 -34.23
C LYS A 343 -8.49 -42.23 -32.83
N LYS A 344 -9.11 -43.07 -31.98
CA LYS A 344 -8.45 -43.60 -30.77
C LYS A 344 -7.32 -44.54 -31.19
N THR A 345 -6.15 -44.42 -30.59
CA THR A 345 -5.12 -45.48 -30.62
C THR A 345 -4.58 -45.73 -29.22
N THR A 346 -4.84 -46.93 -28.72
CA THR A 346 -4.38 -47.45 -27.44
C THR A 346 -2.95 -47.99 -27.54
N LYS A 347 -2.07 -47.57 -26.63
CA LYS A 347 -0.82 -48.26 -26.27
C LYS A 347 -0.62 -48.05 -24.76
N LYS A 348 -1.22 -48.91 -23.94
CA LYS A 348 -0.69 -50.20 -23.45
C LYS A 348 0.51 -50.01 -22.53
N THR A 349 0.19 -50.07 -21.23
CA THR A 349 1.08 -50.15 -20.08
C THR A 349 2.11 -51.26 -20.22
N THR A 350 3.36 -51.00 -19.86
CA THR A 350 4.36 -52.05 -19.58
C THR A 350 4.89 -51.85 -18.16
N THR A 351 4.44 -52.71 -17.26
CA THR A 351 4.81 -52.70 -15.84
C THR A 351 6.04 -53.57 -15.64
N THR A 352 7.21 -52.99 -15.40
CA THR A 352 8.41 -53.79 -15.06
C THR A 352 8.58 -53.89 -13.55
N LYS A 353 8.00 -54.96 -12.99
CA LYS A 353 8.22 -55.41 -11.61
C LYS A 353 9.69 -55.84 -11.49
N LYS A 354 10.49 -55.23 -10.59
CA LYS A 354 11.80 -55.80 -10.19
C LYS A 354 11.80 -56.10 -8.70
N THR A 355 12.40 -57.23 -8.36
CA THR A 355 12.15 -58.01 -7.16
C THR A 355 12.88 -57.50 -5.92
N THR A 356 12.23 -57.68 -4.78
CA THR A 356 12.83 -57.57 -3.45
C THR A 356 13.95 -58.60 -3.26
N LYS A 357 15.07 -58.19 -2.65
CA LYS A 357 15.97 -59.13 -1.95
C LYS A 357 16.25 -58.59 -0.55
N LYS A 358 15.69 -59.28 0.44
CA LYS A 358 15.98 -59.09 1.87
C LYS A 358 17.41 -59.56 2.14
N THR A 359 18.21 -58.77 2.83
CA THR A 359 19.41 -59.26 3.52
C THR A 359 19.37 -58.81 4.96
N THR A 360 19.08 -59.75 5.85
CA THR A 360 19.03 -59.56 7.30
C THR A 360 20.46 -59.57 7.86
N LYS A 361 20.86 -58.60 8.68
CA LYS A 361 21.92 -58.84 9.67
C LYS A 361 21.74 -58.02 10.95
N LYS A 362 21.63 -58.80 12.03
CA LYS A 362 21.61 -58.57 13.49
C LYS A 362 21.85 -57.17 14.08
N ILE A 363 21.05 -56.93 15.10
CA ILE A 363 21.17 -55.93 16.17
C ILE A 363 22.48 -56.08 16.95
N THR A 364 23.11 -54.96 17.31
CA THR A 364 23.90 -54.82 18.54
C THR A 364 23.54 -53.49 19.22
N THR A 365 23.10 -53.55 20.47
CA THR A 365 22.71 -52.39 21.28
C THR A 365 23.90 -51.83 22.07
N THR A 366 24.08 -50.51 22.04
CA THR A 366 24.89 -49.81 23.05
C THR A 366 24.19 -48.53 23.50
N LYS A 367 23.73 -48.49 24.75
CA LYS A 367 23.29 -47.24 25.40
C LYS A 367 24.50 -46.32 25.59
N LYS A 368 24.36 -45.04 25.27
CA LYS A 368 25.12 -43.99 25.98
C LYS A 368 24.29 -42.72 26.17
N THR A 369 24.52 -42.09 27.32
CA THR A 369 23.63 -41.13 27.96
C THR A 369 23.99 -39.67 27.65
N THR A 370 22.98 -38.81 27.72
CA THR A 370 23.04 -37.38 28.08
C THR A 370 24.04 -36.45 27.37
N LYS A 371 23.50 -35.43 26.68
CA LYS A 371 23.53 -34.05 27.24
C LYS A 371 22.49 -33.12 26.58
N LYS A 372 21.71 -32.44 27.43
CA LYS A 372 20.90 -31.26 27.07
C LYS A 372 21.86 -30.13 26.68
N THR A 373 21.66 -29.48 25.54
CA THR A 373 22.27 -28.19 25.21
C THR A 373 21.17 -27.17 24.89
N THR A 374 20.96 -26.26 25.82
CA THR A 374 20.08 -25.09 25.68
C THR A 374 20.69 -24.08 24.70
N LYS A 375 20.08 -23.88 23.53
CA LYS A 375 20.41 -22.72 22.69
C LYS A 375 19.85 -21.46 23.35
N LYS A 376 20.72 -20.65 23.95
CA LYS A 376 20.38 -19.31 24.44
C LYS A 376 19.99 -18.40 23.28
N THR A 377 18.87 -17.71 23.43
CA THR A 377 18.47 -16.59 22.58
C THR A 377 19.47 -15.44 22.73
N VAL A 378 20.15 -15.05 21.66
CA VAL A 378 20.96 -13.83 21.64
C VAL A 378 20.09 -12.68 21.15
N LYS A 379 19.73 -11.77 22.06
CA LYS A 379 19.17 -10.46 21.69
C LYS A 379 20.25 -9.64 21.00
N VAL A 380 20.06 -9.28 19.75
CA VAL A 380 20.81 -8.17 19.13
C VAL A 380 19.97 -6.91 19.26
N VAL A 381 20.33 -6.07 20.24
CA VAL A 381 19.89 -4.67 20.27
C VAL A 381 20.74 -3.91 19.28
N LYS A 382 20.13 -3.32 18.24
CA LYS A 382 20.86 -2.39 17.36
C LYS A 382 20.19 -1.01 17.37
N VAL A 383 20.87 -0.07 18.02
CA VAL A 383 20.52 1.34 18.05
C VAL A 383 20.96 1.98 16.75
N ALA A 384 20.03 2.51 15.96
CA ALA A 384 20.33 3.40 14.84
C ALA A 384 20.29 4.86 15.32
N LYS A 385 21.44 5.37 15.77
CA LYS A 385 21.71 6.81 15.87
C LYS A 385 22.26 7.29 14.52
N LYS A 386 21.62 8.26 13.86
CA LYS A 386 22.15 9.63 13.64
C LYS A 386 21.40 10.41 12.56
N ASN A 387 21.20 11.69 12.89
CA ASN A 387 21.05 12.87 12.03
C ASN A 387 19.85 12.91 11.08
#